data_AF-A0A7S4VH72-F1
#
_entry.id   AF-A0A7S4VH72-F1
#
_cell.length_a   1.000
_cell.length_b   1.000
_cell.length_c   1.000
_cell.angle_alpha   90.00
_cell.angle_beta   90.00
_cell.angle_gamma   90.00
#
_symmetry.space_group_name_H-M   'P 1'
#
loop_
_entity.id
_entity.type
_entity.pdbx_description
1 polymer ?
#
loop_
_entity_poly.entity_id
_entity_poly.type
_entity_poly.pdbx_seq_one_letter_code
_entity_poly.pdbx_strand_id
1 'polypeptide(L)'
;MADEGKGAGRGTGGYGGLFGGLKDLAKNATAQAATAAAAVASTAQERIEIAQGGKKMLDTGGPVVQNMLLAKKTANDAVTLDRSVVAKLTDAAMIYEEAAQKMKASSTESAGGGAATNEVTAFNRMAAAYEARAAALKVALETLNAVPEAPEISPVEQDAISILVAKGQYRWVATKTAEGFNTLRRRSADAASSAATAASCPA
;
A
#
# COMPACT_ATOMS: atom_id res chain seq x y z
N MET A 1 44.69 -31.60 -40.62
CA MET A 1 45.23 -30.79 -41.73
C MET A 1 45.12 -29.33 -41.32
N ALA A 2 46.27 -28.66 -41.23
CA ALA A 2 46.53 -27.21 -41.04
C ALA A 2 45.84 -26.56 -39.82
N ASP A 3 46.47 -26.37 -38.66
CA ASP A 3 47.81 -25.84 -38.32
C ASP A 3 47.96 -24.31 -38.39
N GLU A 4 48.48 -23.81 -37.27
CA GLU A 4 49.27 -22.61 -37.03
C GLU A 4 48.81 -21.20 -37.47
N GLY A 5 48.69 -20.35 -36.45
CA GLY A 5 48.63 -18.90 -36.60
C GLY A 5 48.81 -18.15 -35.27
N LYS A 6 49.76 -18.58 -34.43
CA LYS A 6 50.04 -18.01 -33.11
C LYS A 6 50.88 -16.72 -33.25
N GLY A 7 50.20 -15.60 -33.52
CA GLY A 7 50.81 -14.27 -33.56
C GLY A 7 50.97 -13.66 -32.17
N ALA A 8 52.16 -13.77 -31.58
CA ALA A 8 52.52 -13.12 -30.32
C ALA A 8 52.84 -11.62 -30.56
N GLY A 9 51.80 -10.79 -30.64
CA GLY A 9 51.93 -9.33 -30.65
C GLY A 9 52.21 -8.80 -29.25
N ARG A 10 53.49 -8.53 -28.94
CA ARG A 10 53.89 -7.75 -27.75
C ARG A 10 53.47 -6.28 -27.95
N GLY A 11 52.25 -5.97 -27.55
CA GLY A 11 51.71 -4.62 -27.50
C GLY A 11 52.41 -3.81 -26.40
N THR A 12 53.17 -2.82 -26.85
CA THR A 12 53.80 -1.78 -26.05
C THR A 12 52.80 -1.11 -25.10
N GLY A 13 53.15 -1.08 -23.82
CA GLY A 13 52.35 -0.51 -22.75
C GLY A 13 52.07 0.98 -22.96
N GLY A 14 50.88 1.27 -23.46
CA GLY A 14 50.33 2.62 -23.52
C GLY A 14 49.53 2.91 -22.27
N TYR A 15 50.10 3.70 -21.34
CA TYR A 15 49.40 4.29 -20.19
C TYR A 15 48.27 5.29 -20.60
N GLY A 16 47.87 5.33 -21.87
CA GLY A 16 46.79 6.17 -22.41
C GLY A 16 45.38 5.59 -22.28
N GLY A 17 45.21 4.35 -21.78
CA GLY A 17 43.91 3.67 -21.72
C GLY A 17 42.93 4.22 -20.69
N LEU A 18 43.42 4.78 -19.57
CA LEU A 18 42.54 5.23 -18.48
C LEU A 18 41.78 6.54 -18.81
N PHE A 19 42.39 7.46 -19.55
CA PHE A 19 41.74 8.72 -19.92
C PHE A 19 40.76 8.58 -21.10
N GLY A 20 40.98 7.61 -22.00
CA GLY A 20 40.03 7.30 -23.08
C GLY A 20 38.70 6.79 -22.54
N GLY A 21 38.73 5.85 -21.58
CA GLY A 21 37.53 5.30 -20.97
C GLY A 21 36.67 6.35 -20.23
N LEU A 22 37.29 7.38 -19.66
CA LEU A 22 36.56 8.44 -18.96
C LEU A 22 35.74 9.32 -19.91
N LYS A 23 36.25 9.60 -21.11
CA LYS A 23 35.55 10.40 -22.12
C LYS A 23 34.34 9.65 -22.69
N ASP A 24 34.48 8.35 -22.90
CA ASP A 24 33.36 7.51 -23.38
C ASP A 24 32.31 7.31 -22.29
N LEU A 25 32.71 7.18 -21.03
CA LEU A 25 31.79 7.14 -19.89
C LEU A 25 31.00 8.45 -19.76
N ALA A 26 31.65 9.61 -19.87
CA ALA A 26 30.98 10.90 -19.83
C ALA A 26 29.97 11.06 -20.97
N LYS A 27 30.33 10.66 -22.20
CA LYS A 27 29.41 10.67 -23.35
C LYS A 27 28.21 9.77 -23.13
N ASN A 28 28.43 8.54 -22.66
CA ASN A 28 27.36 7.58 -22.39
C ASN A 28 26.42 8.10 -21.29
N ALA A 29 26.96 8.69 -20.22
CA ALA A 29 26.16 9.30 -19.16
C ALA A 29 25.32 10.48 -19.69
N THR A 30 25.89 11.35 -20.52
CA THR A 30 25.13 12.46 -21.12
C THR A 30 24.03 11.98 -22.07
N ALA A 31 24.29 10.93 -22.86
CA ALA A 31 23.29 10.34 -23.74
C ALA A 31 22.15 9.70 -22.93
N GLN A 32 22.47 8.93 -21.88
CA GLN A 32 21.47 8.35 -20.98
C GLN A 32 20.63 9.43 -20.29
N ALA A 33 21.26 10.52 -19.83
CA ALA A 33 20.56 11.65 -19.23
C ALA A 33 19.61 12.34 -20.23
N ALA A 34 20.05 12.52 -21.48
CA ALA A 34 19.22 13.09 -22.54
C ALA A 34 18.01 12.19 -22.89
N THR A 35 18.21 10.88 -22.99
CA THR A 35 17.12 9.92 -23.22
C THR A 35 16.13 9.90 -22.05
N ALA A 36 16.62 9.91 -20.81
CA ALA A 36 15.76 9.99 -19.64
C ALA A 36 14.96 11.31 -19.61
N ALA A 37 15.60 12.43 -19.92
CA ALA A 37 14.92 13.73 -20.01
C ALA A 37 13.83 13.75 -21.10
N ALA A 38 14.10 13.18 -22.27
CA ALA A 38 13.12 13.08 -23.35
C ALA A 38 11.92 12.18 -22.96
N ALA A 39 12.17 11.06 -22.28
CA ALA A 39 11.12 10.17 -21.78
C ALA A 39 10.21 10.87 -20.73
N VAL A 40 10.81 11.63 -19.81
CA VAL A 40 10.08 12.44 -18.84
C VAL A 40 9.25 13.53 -19.54
N ALA A 41 9.82 14.21 -20.54
CA ALA A 41 9.11 15.23 -21.30
C ALA A 41 7.90 14.66 -22.07
N SER A 42 8.06 13.51 -22.73
CA SER A 42 6.94 12.82 -23.43
C SER A 42 5.84 12.44 -22.44
N THR A 43 6.20 11.84 -21.31
CA THR A 43 5.25 11.45 -20.27
C THR A 43 4.50 12.66 -19.70
N ALA A 44 5.19 13.78 -19.50
CA ALA A 44 4.57 15.02 -19.04
C ALA A 44 3.58 15.59 -20.06
N GLN A 45 3.95 15.57 -21.34
CA GLN A 45 3.07 16.03 -22.43
C GLN A 45 1.80 15.17 -22.52
N GLU A 46 1.93 13.84 -22.48
CA GLU A 46 0.79 12.92 -22.46
C GLU A 46 -0.17 13.19 -21.29
N ARG A 47 0.36 13.48 -20.09
CA ARG A 47 -0.46 13.83 -18.92
C ARG A 47 -1.20 15.15 -19.10
N ILE A 48 -0.58 16.15 -19.73
CA ILE A 48 -1.25 17.42 -20.02
C ILE A 48 -2.42 17.18 -20.98
N GLU A 49 -2.24 16.37 -22.01
CA GLU A 49 -3.28 16.06 -22.98
C GLU A 49 -4.45 15.29 -22.35
N ILE A 50 -4.16 14.29 -21.51
CA ILE A 50 -5.20 13.54 -20.76
C ILE A 50 -5.96 14.48 -19.81
N ALA A 51 -5.26 15.35 -19.08
CA ALA A 51 -5.89 16.29 -18.15
C ALA A 51 -6.78 17.31 -18.88
N GLN A 52 -6.33 17.81 -20.03
CA GLN A 52 -7.14 18.66 -20.91
C GLN A 52 -8.37 17.91 -21.43
N GLY A 53 -8.21 16.64 -21.80
CA GLY A 53 -9.33 15.76 -22.16
C GLY A 53 -10.34 15.62 -21.02
N GLY A 54 -9.87 15.42 -19.79
CA GLY A 54 -10.71 15.28 -18.60
C GLY A 54 -11.47 16.57 -18.31
N LYS A 55 -10.80 17.72 -18.39
CA LYS A 55 -11.46 19.03 -18.26
C LYS A 55 -12.52 19.24 -19.35
N LYS A 56 -12.17 18.98 -20.61
CA LYS A 56 -13.10 19.11 -21.75
C LYS A 56 -14.33 18.22 -21.56
N MET A 57 -14.15 16.98 -21.11
CA MET A 57 -15.24 16.05 -20.80
C MET A 57 -16.21 16.63 -19.77
N LEU A 58 -15.70 17.29 -18.73
CA LEU A 58 -16.55 17.95 -17.71
C LEU A 58 -17.27 19.19 -18.24
N ASP A 59 -16.57 20.01 -19.03
CA ASP A 59 -17.11 21.26 -19.57
C ASP A 59 -18.24 21.00 -20.58
N THR A 60 -18.09 19.97 -21.43
CA THR A 60 -19.10 19.64 -22.45
C THR A 60 -20.18 18.70 -21.93
N GLY A 61 -19.84 17.80 -20.99
CA GLY A 61 -20.74 16.76 -20.49
C GLY A 61 -21.75 17.24 -19.45
N GLY A 62 -21.51 18.40 -18.84
CA GLY A 62 -22.41 19.00 -17.85
C GLY A 62 -22.65 18.11 -16.61
N PRO A 63 -23.76 18.34 -15.88
CA PRO A 63 -24.05 17.64 -14.63
C PRO A 63 -24.22 16.12 -14.78
N VAL A 64 -24.68 15.64 -15.94
CA VAL A 64 -24.91 14.20 -16.17
C VAL A 64 -23.59 13.43 -16.13
N VAL A 65 -22.57 13.91 -16.86
CA VAL A 65 -21.24 13.29 -16.87
C VAL A 65 -20.57 13.41 -15.51
N GLN A 66 -20.72 14.56 -14.81
CA GLN A 66 -20.21 14.71 -13.45
C GLN A 66 -20.77 13.65 -12.49
N ASN A 67 -22.09 13.45 -12.50
CA ASN A 67 -22.75 12.46 -11.65
C ASN A 67 -22.33 11.02 -12.01
N MET A 68 -22.20 10.70 -13.29
CA MET A 68 -21.71 9.41 -13.74
C MET A 68 -20.29 9.12 -13.23
N LEU A 69 -19.38 10.10 -13.35
CA LEU A 69 -18.00 9.97 -12.88
C LEU A 69 -17.92 9.80 -11.35
N LEU A 70 -18.72 10.58 -10.60
CA LEU A 70 -18.81 10.44 -9.16
C LEU A 70 -19.38 9.09 -8.75
N ALA A 71 -20.36 8.55 -9.49
CA ALA A 71 -20.89 7.21 -9.25
C ALA A 71 -19.82 6.14 -9.49
N LYS A 72 -19.09 6.19 -10.61
CA LYS A 72 -17.96 5.28 -10.89
C LYS A 72 -16.88 5.34 -9.81
N LYS A 73 -16.52 6.54 -9.37
CA LYS A 73 -15.56 6.75 -8.27
C LYS A 73 -16.06 6.14 -6.96
N THR A 74 -17.32 6.42 -6.61
CA THR A 74 -17.94 5.89 -5.38
C THR A 74 -17.98 4.37 -5.39
N ALA A 75 -18.33 3.75 -6.52
CA ALA A 75 -18.33 2.30 -6.67
C ALA A 75 -16.91 1.71 -6.56
N ASN A 76 -15.90 2.32 -7.18
CA ASN A 76 -14.51 1.91 -7.03
C ASN A 76 -14.02 1.99 -5.58
N ASP A 77 -14.34 3.09 -4.88
CA ASP A 77 -13.97 3.27 -3.48
C ASP A 77 -14.69 2.27 -2.57
N ALA A 78 -15.96 1.95 -2.87
CA ALA A 78 -16.72 0.92 -2.17
C ALA A 78 -16.08 -0.47 -2.34
N VAL A 79 -15.74 -0.87 -3.57
CA VAL A 79 -15.04 -2.14 -3.84
C VAL A 79 -13.67 -2.17 -3.17
N THR A 80 -12.93 -1.07 -3.20
CA THR A 80 -11.62 -0.96 -2.53
C THR A 80 -11.75 -1.12 -1.02
N LEU A 81 -12.76 -0.50 -0.41
CA LEU A 81 -13.05 -0.64 1.01
C LEU A 81 -13.46 -2.07 1.35
N ASP A 82 -14.31 -2.70 0.54
CA ASP A 82 -14.77 -4.07 0.72
C ASP A 82 -13.59 -5.05 0.72
N ARG A 83 -12.70 -4.97 -0.29
CA ARG A 83 -11.45 -5.75 -0.33
C ARG A 83 -10.60 -5.55 0.92
N SER A 84 -10.50 -4.31 1.41
CA SER A 84 -9.75 -4.02 2.65
C SER A 84 -10.39 -4.64 3.89
N VAL A 85 -11.72 -4.65 3.97
CA VAL A 85 -12.46 -5.29 5.06
C VAL A 85 -12.25 -6.80 5.02
N VAL A 86 -12.42 -7.44 3.86
CA VAL A 86 -12.16 -8.88 3.68
C VAL A 86 -10.74 -9.24 4.09
N ALA A 87 -9.73 -8.50 3.61
CA ALA A 87 -8.34 -8.74 4.00
C ALA A 87 -8.13 -8.67 5.52
N LYS A 88 -8.67 -7.63 6.18
CA LYS A 88 -8.55 -7.46 7.64
C LYS A 88 -9.29 -8.54 8.44
N LEU A 89 -10.43 -9.02 7.96
CA LEU A 89 -11.15 -10.12 8.60
C LEU A 89 -10.37 -11.44 8.48
N THR A 90 -9.73 -11.67 7.34
CA THR A 90 -8.82 -12.81 7.12
C THR A 90 -7.63 -12.75 8.09
N ASP A 91 -6.95 -11.61 8.16
CA ASP A 91 -5.82 -11.42 9.08
C ASP A 91 -6.27 -11.62 10.54
N ALA A 92 -7.40 -11.05 10.92
CA ALA A 92 -7.94 -11.20 12.27
C ALA A 92 -8.26 -12.66 12.60
N ALA A 93 -8.86 -13.41 11.67
CA ALA A 93 -9.13 -14.83 11.86
C ALA A 93 -7.82 -15.60 12.11
N MET A 94 -6.78 -15.37 11.29
CA MET A 94 -5.48 -16.02 11.47
C MET A 94 -4.83 -15.68 12.82
N ILE A 95 -4.86 -14.41 13.23
CA ILE A 95 -4.30 -13.96 14.51
C ILE A 95 -5.01 -14.61 15.69
N TYR A 96 -6.34 -14.73 15.65
CA TYR A 96 -7.10 -15.41 16.72
C TYR A 96 -6.75 -16.90 16.81
N GLU A 97 -6.57 -17.59 15.68
CA GLU A 97 -6.18 -19.00 15.65
C GLU A 97 -4.77 -19.20 16.21
N GLU A 98 -3.82 -18.38 15.77
CA GLU A 98 -2.45 -18.43 16.28
C GLU A 98 -2.40 -18.14 17.79
N ALA A 99 -3.16 -17.17 18.26
CA ALA A 99 -3.26 -16.86 19.68
C ALA A 99 -3.85 -18.02 20.49
N ALA A 100 -4.91 -18.67 19.99
CA ALA A 100 -5.50 -19.83 20.63
C ALA A 100 -4.51 -21.02 20.69
N GLN A 101 -3.78 -21.28 19.60
CA GLN A 101 -2.76 -22.32 19.54
C GLN A 101 -1.65 -22.07 20.56
N LYS A 102 -1.13 -20.84 20.63
CA LYS A 102 -0.11 -20.45 21.61
C LYS A 102 -0.60 -20.64 23.04
N MET A 103 -1.82 -20.22 23.36
CA MET A 103 -2.40 -20.41 24.70
C MET A 103 -2.53 -21.89 25.08
N LYS A 104 -2.93 -22.76 24.14
CA LYS A 104 -3.00 -24.21 24.36
C LYS A 104 -1.62 -24.84 24.55
N ALA A 105 -0.64 -24.43 23.75
CA ALA A 105 0.74 -24.89 23.88
C ALA A 105 1.31 -24.53 25.25
N SER A 106 1.20 -23.27 25.67
CA SER A 106 1.67 -22.80 26.98
C SER A 106 0.95 -23.51 28.14
N SER A 107 -0.34 -23.84 27.98
CA SER A 107 -1.11 -24.60 28.98
C SER A 107 -0.58 -26.03 29.14
N THR A 108 -0.17 -26.67 28.04
CA THR A 108 0.37 -28.03 28.03
C THR A 108 1.76 -28.10 28.68
N GLU A 109 2.63 -27.15 28.34
CA GLU A 109 3.97 -27.03 28.93
C GLU A 109 3.90 -26.77 30.44
N SER A 110 2.96 -25.92 30.86
CA SER A 110 2.78 -25.51 32.25
C SER A 110 2.21 -26.62 33.15
N ALA A 111 1.44 -27.56 32.59
CA ALA A 111 0.88 -28.71 33.31
C ALA A 111 1.96 -29.67 33.84
N GLY A 112 3.13 -29.74 33.19
CA GLY A 112 4.27 -30.55 33.63
C GLY A 112 5.17 -29.88 34.67
N GLY A 113 5.07 -28.56 34.83
CA GLY A 113 6.00 -27.74 35.64
C GLY A 113 5.47 -27.31 37.02
N GLY A 114 4.30 -27.77 37.43
CA GLY A 114 3.68 -27.37 38.71
C GLY A 114 3.03 -25.99 38.69
N ALA A 115 2.68 -25.46 37.52
CA ALA A 115 1.96 -24.19 37.40
C ALA A 115 0.61 -24.24 38.13
N ALA A 116 0.15 -23.06 38.58
CA ALA A 116 -1.15 -22.95 39.26
C ALA A 116 -2.28 -23.38 38.31
N THR A 117 -3.08 -24.35 38.75
CA THR A 117 -4.22 -24.92 38.01
C THR A 117 -5.21 -23.86 37.50
N ASN A 118 -5.29 -22.73 38.20
CA ASN A 118 -6.15 -21.59 37.84
C ASN A 118 -5.71 -20.92 36.52
N GLU A 119 -4.41 -20.77 36.26
CA GLU A 119 -3.91 -20.09 35.07
C GLU A 119 -4.11 -20.96 33.82
N VAL A 120 -3.81 -22.25 33.92
CA VAL A 120 -4.08 -23.25 32.86
C VAL A 120 -5.57 -23.25 32.49
N THR A 121 -6.46 -23.19 33.49
CA THR A 121 -7.91 -23.13 33.26
C THR A 121 -8.31 -21.82 32.55
N ALA A 122 -7.71 -20.69 32.95
CA ALA A 122 -7.97 -19.40 32.31
C ALA A 122 -7.50 -19.37 30.84
N PHE A 123 -6.31 -19.91 30.56
CA PHE A 123 -5.75 -19.98 29.20
C PHE A 123 -6.59 -20.88 28.29
N ASN A 124 -6.99 -22.06 28.78
CA ASN A 124 -7.88 -22.94 28.03
C ASN A 124 -9.22 -22.28 27.68
N ARG A 125 -9.81 -21.54 28.64
CA ARG A 125 -11.04 -20.77 28.40
C ARG A 125 -10.85 -19.68 27.34
N MET A 126 -9.74 -18.93 27.41
CA MET A 126 -9.44 -17.88 26.41
C MET A 126 -9.17 -18.46 25.03
N ALA A 127 -8.43 -19.57 24.95
CA ALA A 127 -8.16 -20.26 23.70
C ALA A 127 -9.47 -20.69 23.02
N ALA A 128 -10.40 -21.29 23.77
CA ALA A 128 -11.71 -21.69 23.25
C ALA A 128 -12.52 -20.48 22.73
N ALA A 129 -12.49 -19.34 23.44
CA ALA A 129 -13.16 -18.12 22.98
C ALA A 129 -12.55 -17.56 21.69
N TYR A 130 -11.22 -17.62 21.54
CA TYR A 130 -10.52 -17.17 20.34
C TYR A 130 -10.77 -18.08 19.14
N GLU A 131 -10.83 -19.41 19.34
CA GLU A 131 -11.24 -20.35 18.30
C GLU A 131 -12.67 -20.10 17.84
N ALA A 132 -13.60 -19.91 18.78
CA ALA A 132 -14.98 -19.56 18.46
C ALA A 132 -15.06 -18.25 17.65
N ARG A 133 -14.22 -17.25 18.00
CA ARG A 133 -14.17 -15.98 17.26
C ARG A 133 -13.58 -16.16 15.86
N ALA A 134 -12.49 -16.91 15.72
CA ALA A 134 -11.89 -17.21 14.42
C ALA A 134 -12.87 -17.95 13.51
N ALA A 135 -13.58 -18.95 14.04
CA ALA A 135 -14.62 -19.68 13.30
C ALA A 135 -15.74 -18.74 12.83
N ALA A 136 -16.23 -17.85 13.69
CA ALA A 136 -17.25 -16.86 13.31
C ALA A 136 -16.76 -15.90 12.20
N LEU A 137 -15.49 -15.48 12.25
CA LEU A 137 -14.90 -14.66 11.19
C LEU A 137 -14.78 -15.42 9.87
N LYS A 138 -14.43 -16.71 9.90
CA LYS A 138 -14.38 -17.56 8.70
C LYS A 138 -15.75 -17.72 8.06
N VAL A 139 -16.80 -17.94 8.84
CA VAL A 139 -18.19 -17.97 8.34
C VAL A 139 -18.58 -16.63 7.71
N ALA A 140 -18.21 -15.51 8.34
CA ALA A 140 -18.45 -14.19 7.75
C ALA A 140 -17.68 -14.01 6.42
N LEU A 141 -16.43 -14.48 6.34
CA LEU A 141 -15.64 -14.42 5.11
C LEU A 141 -16.26 -15.24 3.97
N GLU A 142 -16.87 -16.39 4.26
CA GLU A 142 -17.60 -17.17 3.25
C GLU A 142 -18.75 -16.37 2.63
N THR A 143 -19.45 -15.55 3.44
CA THR A 143 -20.53 -14.68 2.94
C THR A 143 -20.03 -13.46 2.19
N LEU A 144 -18.80 -13.00 2.45
CA LEU A 144 -18.22 -11.78 1.86
C LEU A 144 -17.31 -12.07 0.65
N ASN A 145 -17.10 -13.33 0.28
CA ASN A 145 -16.11 -13.71 -0.74
C ASN A 145 -16.46 -13.19 -2.15
N ALA A 146 -17.72 -12.84 -2.41
CA ALA A 146 -18.18 -12.31 -3.68
C ALA A 146 -18.07 -10.77 -3.74
N VAL A 147 -16.84 -10.25 -3.70
CA VAL A 147 -16.59 -8.82 -3.90
C VAL A 147 -16.96 -8.44 -5.35
N PRO A 148 -17.84 -7.44 -5.57
CA PRO A 148 -18.24 -7.05 -6.92
C PRO A 148 -17.06 -6.46 -7.72
N GLU A 149 -17.14 -6.58 -9.04
CA GLU A 149 -16.16 -5.98 -9.94
C GLU A 149 -16.25 -4.45 -9.91
N ALA A 150 -15.09 -3.80 -9.84
CA ALA A 150 -15.02 -2.34 -9.87
C ALA A 150 -15.30 -1.84 -11.29
N PRO A 151 -16.07 -0.76 -11.48
CA PRO A 151 -16.31 -0.23 -12.81
C PRO A 151 -15.01 0.33 -13.40
N GLU A 152 -14.82 0.14 -14.71
CA GLU A 152 -13.66 0.67 -15.42
C GLU A 152 -13.67 2.22 -15.43
N ILE A 153 -12.50 2.79 -15.12
CA ILE A 153 -12.22 4.22 -15.18
C ILE A 153 -11.04 4.42 -16.14
N SER A 154 -11.30 5.06 -17.27
CA SER A 154 -10.25 5.43 -18.22
C SER A 154 -9.35 6.56 -17.66
N PRO A 155 -8.14 6.78 -18.21
CA PRO A 155 -7.25 7.85 -17.74
C PRO A 155 -7.89 9.25 -17.79
N VAL A 156 -8.68 9.53 -18.84
CA VAL A 156 -9.40 10.81 -18.99
C VAL A 156 -10.47 10.98 -17.92
N GLU A 157 -11.23 9.92 -17.63
CA GLU A 157 -12.22 9.91 -16.54
C GLU A 157 -11.54 10.07 -15.17
N GLN A 158 -10.36 9.48 -14.97
CA GLN A 158 -9.60 9.61 -13.73
C GLN A 158 -9.16 11.05 -13.46
N ASP A 159 -8.69 11.76 -14.49
CA ASP A 159 -8.33 13.18 -14.37
C ASP A 159 -9.58 14.05 -14.16
N ALA A 160 -10.68 13.76 -14.85
CA ALA A 160 -11.96 14.41 -14.62
C ALA A 160 -12.46 14.21 -13.18
N ILE A 161 -12.43 12.98 -12.66
CA ILE A 161 -12.75 12.67 -11.25
C ILE A 161 -11.87 13.47 -10.31
N SER A 162 -10.56 13.56 -10.58
CA SER A 162 -9.61 14.31 -9.76
C SER A 162 -9.98 15.80 -9.68
N ILE A 163 -10.42 16.40 -10.79
CA ILE A 163 -10.92 17.78 -10.81
C ILE A 163 -12.19 17.90 -9.94
N LEU A 164 -13.14 16.96 -10.02
CA LEU A 164 -14.37 16.99 -9.20
C LEU A 164 -14.08 16.84 -7.70
N VAL A 165 -13.13 15.97 -7.34
CA VAL A 165 -12.66 15.80 -5.96
C VAL A 165 -12.00 17.09 -5.46
N ALA A 166 -11.13 17.72 -6.25
CA ALA A 166 -10.49 18.99 -5.91
C ALA A 166 -11.51 20.14 -5.73
N LYS A 167 -12.60 20.11 -6.49
CA LYS A 167 -13.75 21.02 -6.33
C LYS A 167 -14.63 20.72 -5.11
N GLY A 168 -14.34 19.66 -4.35
CA GLY A 168 -15.12 19.26 -3.18
C GLY A 168 -16.46 18.60 -3.49
N GLN A 169 -16.69 18.18 -4.74
CA GLN A 169 -17.96 17.56 -5.14
C GLN A 169 -18.07 16.10 -4.68
N TYR A 170 -16.97 15.48 -4.25
CA TYR A 170 -16.95 14.13 -3.71
C TYR A 170 -16.91 14.13 -2.17
N ARG A 171 -18.10 14.04 -1.55
CA ARG A 171 -18.27 14.22 -0.09
C ARG A 171 -17.57 13.15 0.76
N TRP A 172 -17.44 11.92 0.27
CA TRP A 172 -16.86 10.82 1.04
C TRP A 172 -15.40 11.09 1.44
N VAL A 173 -14.59 11.66 0.53
CA VAL A 173 -13.20 12.05 0.81
C VAL A 173 -13.13 13.13 1.88
N ALA A 174 -14.04 14.10 1.85
CA ALA A 174 -14.08 15.14 2.87
C ALA A 174 -14.35 14.54 4.27
N THR A 175 -15.30 13.61 4.37
CA THR A 175 -15.59 12.92 5.63
C THR A 175 -14.41 12.10 6.13
N LYS A 176 -13.78 11.29 5.27
CA LYS A 176 -12.62 10.45 5.65
C LYS A 176 -11.40 11.27 6.07
N THR A 177 -11.16 12.40 5.39
CA THR A 177 -10.08 13.32 5.74
C THR A 177 -10.30 13.92 7.13
N ALA A 178 -11.55 14.33 7.44
CA ALA A 178 -11.90 14.83 8.76
C ALA A 178 -11.76 13.75 9.85
N GLU A 179 -12.17 12.51 9.59
CA GLU A 179 -11.97 11.37 10.51
C GLU A 179 -10.48 11.12 10.80
N GLY A 180 -9.64 11.11 9.76
CA GLY A 180 -8.19 10.93 9.90
C GLY A 180 -7.54 12.05 10.71
N PHE A 181 -7.88 13.30 10.40
CA PHE A 181 -7.43 14.47 11.16
C PHE A 181 -7.82 14.37 12.65
N ASN A 182 -9.07 14.02 12.95
CA ASN A 182 -9.54 13.86 14.32
C ASN A 182 -8.83 12.72 15.05
N THR A 183 -8.50 11.63 14.35
CA THR A 183 -7.75 10.50 14.91
C THR A 183 -6.33 10.91 15.30
N LEU A 184 -5.62 11.62 14.41
CA LEU A 184 -4.29 12.12 14.68
C LEU A 184 -4.29 13.14 15.83
N ARG A 185 -5.29 14.03 15.84
CA ARG A 185 -5.47 15.02 16.91
C ARG A 185 -5.65 14.34 18.26
N ARG A 186 -6.51 13.32 18.37
CA ARG A 186 -6.69 12.55 19.62
C ARG A 186 -5.40 11.89 20.07
N ARG A 187 -4.71 11.18 19.17
CA ARG A 187 -3.42 10.55 19.48
C ARG A 187 -2.38 11.55 19.99
N SER A 188 -2.32 12.74 19.41
CA SER A 188 -1.40 13.79 19.89
C SER A 188 -1.77 14.31 21.28
N ALA A 189 -3.07 14.42 21.60
CA ALA A 189 -3.54 14.84 22.92
C ALA A 189 -3.27 13.75 23.98
N ASP A 190 -3.53 12.49 23.65
CA ASP A 190 -3.27 11.35 24.54
C ASP A 190 -1.77 11.25 24.87
N ALA A 191 -0.91 11.38 23.85
CA ALA A 191 0.54 11.38 24.02
C ALA A 191 1.02 12.53 24.91
N ALA A 192 0.48 13.74 24.73
CA ALA A 192 0.80 14.89 25.58
C ALA A 192 0.35 14.68 27.03
N SER A 193 -0.83 14.09 27.25
CA SER A 193 -1.33 13.77 28.59
C SER A 193 -0.45 12.72 29.28
N SER A 194 -0.05 11.66 28.59
CA SER A 194 0.83 10.63 29.15
C SER A 194 2.20 11.20 29.52
N ALA A 195 2.76 12.11 28.72
CA ALA A 195 4.02 12.77 29.02
C ALA A 195 3.94 13.66 30.27
N ALA A 196 2.83 14.40 30.43
CA ALA A 196 2.60 15.22 31.62
C ALA A 196 2.47 14.36 32.89
N THR A 197 1.76 13.23 32.83
CA THR A 197 1.64 12.30 33.97
C THR A 197 3.00 11.72 34.36
N ALA A 198 3.81 11.29 33.39
CA ALA A 198 5.14 10.74 33.64
C ALA A 198 6.08 11.76 34.32
N ALA A 199 5.99 13.04 33.97
CA ALA A 199 6.78 14.10 34.59
C ALA A 199 6.36 14.43 36.04
N SER A 200 5.17 14.02 36.46
CA SER A 200 4.61 14.33 37.78
C SER A 200 4.85 13.26 38.85
N CYS A 201 5.39 12.09 38.50
CA CYS A 201 5.78 11.08 39.48
C CYS A 201 7.09 11.50 40.19
N PRO A 202 7.06 11.82 41.51
CA PRO A 202 8.28 12.06 42.27
C PRO A 202 9.12 10.79 42.32
N ALA A 203 10.44 10.94 42.14
CA ALA A 203 11.44 9.87 42.21
C ALA A 203 11.63 9.34 43.64
#